data_AF-S7MCG6-F1
#
_entry.id   AF-S7MCG6-F1
#
_cell.length_a   1.000
_cell.length_b   1.000
_cell.length_c   1.000
_cell.angle_alpha   90.00
_cell.angle_beta   90.00
_cell.angle_gamma   90.00
#
_symmetry.space_group_name_H-M   'P 1'
#
loop_
_entity.id
_entity.type
_entity.pdbx_description
1 polymer ?
#
loop_
_entity_poly.entity_id
_entity_poly.type
_entity_poly.pdbx_seq_one_letter_code
_entity_poly.pdbx_strand_id
1 'polypeptide(L)'
;MRRIQLRDGEFFRDFDELSRVVLEIDEQVIREQQQQQQEDGTEESEGHGWQSPAQPSSEEQPVPFVLPVGVRSGDQNYPRTCRMCFYGMDIGIFDGFPGVFILFDENHLGFIYLQMKYFILYSRVQNTFQNVEAPSPQAFLGMLSNIQS
;
A
#
# COMPACT_ATOMS: atom_id res chain seq x y z
N MET A 1 -5.92 5.06 5.35
CA MET A 1 -5.39 3.82 4.71
C MET A 1 -6.58 2.93 4.36
N ARG A 2 -6.66 2.43 3.11
CA ARG A 2 -7.81 1.65 2.62
C ARG A 2 -7.46 0.17 2.58
N ARG A 3 -8.02 -0.61 3.51
CA ARG A 3 -7.83 -2.06 3.59
C ARG A 3 -8.73 -2.78 2.58
N ILE A 4 -8.18 -3.75 1.87
CA ILE A 4 -8.92 -4.65 0.97
C ILE A 4 -9.24 -5.93 1.74
N GLN A 5 -10.51 -6.30 1.75
CA GLN A 5 -10.97 -7.49 2.47
C GLN A 5 -10.59 -8.75 1.71
N LEU A 6 -9.90 -9.67 2.40
CA LEU A 6 -9.45 -10.93 1.83
C LEU A 6 -10.58 -11.95 1.92
N ARG A 7 -11.25 -12.22 0.79
CA ARG A 7 -12.25 -13.29 0.72
C ARG A 7 -11.56 -14.60 0.36
N ASP A 8 -11.49 -15.50 1.33
CA ASP A 8 -11.18 -16.93 1.18
C ASP A 8 -10.12 -17.33 0.13
N GLY A 9 -8.97 -16.66 0.03
CA GLY A 9 -7.82 -17.01 -0.84
C GLY A 9 -8.04 -17.05 -2.36
N GLU A 10 -9.24 -17.39 -2.83
CA GLU A 10 -9.70 -17.44 -4.21
C GLU A 10 -9.85 -16.04 -4.81
N PHE A 11 -10.10 -15.03 -3.96
CA PHE A 11 -10.17 -13.62 -4.37
C PHE A 11 -8.98 -13.18 -5.21
N PHE A 12 -7.79 -13.71 -4.93
CA PHE A 12 -6.60 -13.34 -5.68
C PHE A 12 -6.47 -14.03 -7.03
N ARG A 13 -7.19 -15.13 -7.31
CA ARG A 13 -7.03 -15.81 -8.61
C ARG A 13 -7.63 -15.01 -9.76
N ASP A 14 -8.73 -14.32 -9.49
CA ASP A 14 -9.46 -13.51 -10.48
C ASP A 14 -8.88 -12.09 -10.53
N PHE A 15 -8.17 -11.79 -11.61
CA PHE A 15 -7.62 -10.46 -11.85
C PHE A 15 -8.71 -9.40 -12.04
N ASP A 16 -9.82 -9.75 -12.69
CA ASP A 16 -10.88 -8.79 -13.02
C ASP A 16 -11.66 -8.42 -11.75
N GLU A 17 -11.88 -9.39 -10.84
CA GLU A 17 -12.46 -9.10 -9.52
C GLU A 17 -11.53 -8.20 -8.69
N LEU A 18 -10.24 -8.52 -8.62
CA LEU A 18 -9.25 -7.71 -7.91
C LEU A 18 -9.20 -6.29 -8.49
N SER A 19 -9.13 -6.16 -9.82
CA SER A 19 -9.07 -4.87 -10.51
C SER A 19 -10.32 -4.04 -10.24
N ARG A 20 -11.51 -4.65 -10.25
CA ARG A 20 -12.77 -3.95 -9.97
C ARG A 20 -12.76 -3.36 -8.56
N VAL A 21 -12.41 -4.15 -7.54
CA VAL A 21 -12.38 -3.70 -6.14
C VAL A 21 -11.40 -2.54 -5.95
N VAL A 22 -10.22 -2.62 -6.56
CA VAL A 22 -9.19 -1.58 -6.42
C VAL A 22 -9.60 -0.29 -7.12
N LEU A 23 -10.18 -0.37 -8.32
CA LEU A 23 -10.68 0.81 -9.04
C LEU A 23 -11.86 1.46 -8.32
N GLU A 24 -12.76 0.67 -7.72
CA GLU A 24 -13.83 1.22 -6.87
C GLU A 24 -13.27 1.99 -5.66
N ILE A 25 -12.20 1.50 -5.04
CA ILE A 25 -11.51 2.20 -3.96
C ILE A 25 -10.81 3.46 -4.48
N ASP A 26 -10.15 3.38 -5.64
CA ASP A 26 -9.45 4.50 -6.28
C ASP A 26 -10.41 5.68 -6.52
N GLU A 27 -11.58 5.41 -7.11
CA GLU A 27 -12.59 6.42 -7.31
C GLU A 27 -13.11 7.03 -5.99
N GLN A 28 -13.25 6.23 -4.94
CA GLN A 28 -13.64 6.74 -3.62
C GLN A 28 -12.56 7.68 -3.06
N VAL A 29 -11.29 7.31 -3.19
CA VAL A 29 -10.15 8.11 -2.75
C VAL A 29 -10.09 9.43 -3.52
N ILE A 30 -10.28 9.40 -4.84
CA ILE A 30 -10.31 10.60 -5.69
C ILE A 30 -11.47 11.53 -5.28
N ARG A 31 -12.67 10.98 -5.06
CA ARG A 31 -13.84 11.77 -4.63
C ARG A 31 -13.61 12.44 -3.27
N GLU A 32 -13.08 11.71 -2.29
CA GLU A 32 -12.79 12.25 -0.96
C GLU A 32 -11.72 13.35 -1.01
N GLN A 33 -10.66 13.16 -1.81
CA GLN A 33 -9.63 14.18 -1.98
C GLN A 33 -10.16 15.46 -2.65
N GLN A 34 -11.08 15.34 -3.60
CA GLN A 34 -11.71 16.50 -4.24
C GLN A 34 -12.64 17.27 -3.28
N GLN A 35 -13.37 16.56 -2.41
CA GLN A 35 -14.21 17.19 -1.38
C GLN A 35 -13.36 17.95 -0.35
N GLN A 36 -12.28 17.36 0.13
CA GLN A 36 -11.36 18.03 1.05
C GLN A 36 -10.73 19.30 0.45
N GLN A 37 -10.37 19.28 -0.84
CA GLN A 37 -9.85 20.47 -1.52
C GLN A 37 -10.90 21.57 -1.72
N GLN A 38 -12.19 21.25 -1.74
CA GLN A 38 -13.26 22.26 -1.79
C GLN A 38 -13.60 22.83 -0.41
N GLU A 39 -13.44 22.04 0.65
CA GLU A 39 -13.68 22.49 2.04
C GLU A 39 -12.53 23.32 2.60
N ASP A 40 -11.26 23.05 2.23
CA ASP A 40 -10.07 23.80 2.67
C ASP A 40 -9.94 25.22 2.03
N GLY A 41 -10.91 25.63 1.20
CA GLY A 41 -11.03 26.99 0.69
C GLY A 41 -11.57 28.01 1.70
N THR A 42 -12.00 27.56 2.88
CA THR A 42 -12.46 28.42 3.98
C THR A 42 -12.01 27.81 5.30
N GLU A 43 -11.12 28.52 6.02
CA GLU A 43 -10.64 28.30 7.40
C GLU A 43 -9.26 27.64 7.56
N GLU A 44 -8.32 28.44 8.10
CA GLU A 44 -7.13 27.96 8.80
C GLU A 44 -7.57 26.97 9.89
N SER A 45 -7.39 25.66 9.67
CA SER A 45 -7.59 24.67 10.72
C SER A 45 -6.25 24.13 11.19
N GLU A 46 -5.97 24.45 12.46
CA GLU A 46 -4.84 23.99 13.25
C GLU A 46 -4.62 22.47 13.12
N GLY A 47 -3.35 22.07 13.11
CA GLY A 47 -2.93 20.69 12.87
C GLY A 47 -3.62 19.67 13.78
N HIS A 48 -4.58 18.94 13.21
CA HIS A 48 -5.16 17.77 13.86
C HIS A 48 -4.19 16.60 13.75
N GLY A 49 -3.63 16.25 14.91
CA GLY A 49 -2.79 15.08 15.10
C GLY A 49 -3.51 13.82 14.60
N TRP A 50 -2.92 13.18 13.60
CA TRP A 50 -3.28 11.83 13.16
C TRP A 50 -2.95 10.83 14.26
N GLN A 51 -3.83 10.71 15.25
CA GLN A 51 -3.80 9.64 16.23
C GLN A 51 -5.20 9.04 16.37
N SER A 52 -5.53 8.11 15.48
CA SER A 52 -6.40 7.01 15.88
C SER A 52 -5.51 5.91 16.46
N PRO A 53 -5.73 5.47 17.71
CA PRO A 53 -5.14 4.23 18.19
C PRO A 53 -5.64 3.12 17.26
N ALA A 54 -4.73 2.48 16.52
CA ALA A 54 -5.05 1.21 15.89
C ALA A 54 -5.46 0.25 17.02
N GLN A 55 -6.74 -0.09 17.10
CA GLN A 55 -7.15 -1.23 17.90
C GLN A 55 -6.32 -2.42 17.42
N PRO A 56 -5.77 -3.26 18.32
CA PRO A 56 -5.16 -4.52 17.92
C PRO A 56 -6.30 -5.38 17.37
N SER A 57 -6.57 -5.27 16.07
CA SER A 57 -7.34 -6.29 15.37
C SER A 57 -6.61 -7.58 15.62
N SER A 58 -7.28 -8.54 16.26
CA SER A 58 -6.86 -9.94 16.38
C SER A 58 -5.99 -10.29 15.19
N GLU A 59 -4.76 -10.76 15.41
CA GLU A 59 -3.86 -11.17 14.33
C GLU A 59 -4.65 -12.06 13.37
N GLU A 60 -5.05 -11.49 12.23
CA GLU A 60 -5.89 -12.21 11.28
C GLU A 60 -5.06 -13.37 10.75
N GLN A 61 -5.65 -14.57 10.80
CA GLN A 61 -4.96 -15.76 10.34
C GLN A 61 -4.53 -15.56 8.88
N PRO A 62 -3.27 -15.87 8.53
CA PRO A 62 -2.82 -15.76 7.15
C PRO A 62 -3.73 -16.57 6.22
N VAL A 63 -4.19 -15.94 5.15
CA VAL A 63 -4.98 -16.61 4.13
C VAL A 63 -4.08 -17.07 2.99
N PRO A 64 -4.45 -18.14 2.24
CA PRO A 64 -3.71 -18.53 1.05
C PRO A 64 -3.60 -17.37 0.05
N PHE A 65 -2.41 -17.21 -0.52
CA PHE A 65 -2.12 -16.24 -1.56
C PHE A 65 -1.62 -16.93 -2.82
N VAL A 66 -2.22 -16.56 -3.94
CA VAL A 66 -1.80 -16.97 -5.28
C VAL A 66 -1.82 -15.72 -6.16
N LEU A 67 -0.86 -15.57 -7.06
CA LEU A 67 -0.90 -14.46 -8.00
C LEU A 67 -2.13 -14.56 -8.93
N PRO A 68 -2.82 -13.43 -9.21
CA PRO A 68 -3.91 -13.42 -10.17
C PRO A 68 -3.48 -13.90 -11.55
N VAL A 69 -4.40 -14.58 -12.24
CA VAL A 69 -4.13 -15.09 -13.58
C VAL A 69 -3.75 -13.94 -14.51
N GLY A 70 -2.63 -14.10 -15.22
CA GLY A 70 -2.10 -13.10 -16.14
C GLY A 70 -1.21 -12.02 -15.49
N VAL A 71 -1.06 -12.01 -14.16
CA VAL A 71 -0.07 -11.17 -13.47
C VAL A 71 1.30 -11.83 -13.54
N ARG A 72 2.29 -11.10 -14.08
CA ARG A 72 3.68 -11.54 -14.20
C ARG A 72 4.45 -11.23 -12.93
N SER A 73 5.43 -12.06 -12.60
CA SER A 73 6.44 -11.72 -11.58
C SER A 73 7.82 -12.16 -12.02
N GLY A 74 8.82 -11.32 -11.71
CA GLY A 74 10.23 -11.69 -11.83
C GLY A 74 10.67 -12.71 -10.77
N ASP A 75 9.97 -12.78 -9.63
CA ASP A 75 10.25 -13.73 -8.55
C ASP A 75 9.15 -14.81 -8.51
N GLN A 76 9.56 -16.08 -8.51
CA GLN A 76 8.64 -17.23 -8.43
C GLN A 76 8.51 -17.76 -6.99
N ASN A 77 9.39 -17.32 -6.08
CA ASN A 77 9.52 -17.78 -4.69
C ASN A 77 8.88 -16.81 -3.69
N TYR A 78 7.77 -16.18 -4.09
CA TYR A 78 6.99 -15.34 -3.17
C TYR A 78 6.23 -16.18 -2.13
N PRO A 79 5.96 -15.61 -0.93
CA PRO A 79 5.19 -16.29 0.11
C PRO A 79 3.79 -16.68 -0.36
N ARG A 80 3.31 -17.86 0.07
CA ARG A 80 2.03 -18.45 -0.37
C ARG A 80 0.86 -18.15 0.56
N THR A 81 1.06 -17.24 1.52
CA THR A 81 0.04 -16.78 2.45
C THR A 81 0.24 -15.30 2.72
N CYS A 82 -0.84 -14.52 2.80
CA CYS A 82 -0.79 -13.11 3.17
C CYS A 82 -1.68 -12.81 4.38
N ARG A 83 -1.34 -11.76 5.13
CA ARG A 83 -2.08 -11.32 6.32
C ARG A 83 -3.06 -10.21 6.00
N MET A 84 -2.64 -9.25 5.19
CA MET A 84 -3.42 -8.04 4.90
C MET A 84 -3.16 -7.56 3.47
N CYS A 85 -4.17 -6.91 2.88
CA CYS A 85 -4.01 -6.17 1.63
C CYS A 85 -4.53 -4.75 1.80
N PHE A 86 -3.86 -3.82 1.12
CA PHE A 86 -4.20 -2.40 1.13
C PHE A 86 -4.19 -1.87 -0.29
N TYR A 87 -5.12 -0.96 -0.58
CA TYR A 87 -5.01 -0.13 -1.77
C TYR A 87 -3.75 0.74 -1.65
N GLY A 88 -3.04 0.86 -2.76
CA GLY A 88 -1.90 1.74 -2.89
C GLY A 88 -1.83 2.35 -4.28
N MET A 89 -1.07 3.43 -4.39
CA MET A 89 -0.81 4.12 -5.65
C MET A 89 0.70 4.24 -5.80
N ASP A 90 1.26 3.71 -6.89
CA ASP A 90 2.66 3.94 -7.20
C ASP A 90 2.82 5.27 -7.95
N ILE A 91 3.43 6.25 -7.29
CA ILE A 91 3.66 7.62 -7.78
C ILE A 91 5.00 7.73 -8.53
N GLY A 92 5.28 6.76 -9.41
CA GLY A 92 6.48 6.73 -10.24
C GLY A 92 6.45 7.72 -11.43
N ILE A 93 6.99 7.29 -12.57
CA ILE A 93 7.23 8.14 -13.77
C ILE A 93 5.93 8.59 -14.49
N PHE A 94 4.77 8.01 -14.16
CA PHE A 94 3.46 8.31 -14.76
C PHE A 94 2.47 8.79 -13.68
N ASP A 95 1.26 9.22 -14.07
CA ASP A 95 0.16 9.81 -13.24
C ASP A 95 -0.39 8.95 -12.07
N GLY A 96 0.43 8.09 -11.46
CA GLY A 96 0.01 7.17 -10.41
C GLY A 96 -0.72 5.97 -11.01
N PHE A 97 -0.24 4.75 -10.72
CA PHE A 97 -1.04 3.56 -11.04
C PHE A 97 -1.62 2.96 -9.76
N PRO A 98 -2.95 2.77 -9.67
CA PRO A 98 -3.54 2.09 -8.54
C PRO A 98 -3.11 0.62 -8.54
N GLY A 99 -2.98 0.09 -7.34
CA GLY A 99 -2.44 -1.24 -7.10
C GLY A 99 -2.76 -1.72 -5.71
N VAL A 100 -2.16 -2.88 -5.38
CA VAL A 100 -2.42 -3.57 -4.13
C VAL A 100 -1.11 -3.84 -3.41
N PHE A 101 -0.96 -3.26 -2.23
CA PHE A 101 0.06 -3.68 -1.26
C PHE A 101 -0.40 -4.94 -0.56
N ILE A 102 0.47 -5.94 -0.51
CA ILE A 102 0.22 -7.24 0.10
C ILE A 102 1.22 -7.44 1.23
N LEU A 103 0.76 -7.52 2.47
CA LEU A 103 1.61 -7.86 3.60
C LEU A 103 1.62 -9.37 3.77
N PHE A 104 2.77 -10.00 3.54
CA PHE A 104 2.95 -11.44 3.73
C PHE A 104 3.31 -11.77 5.18
N ASP A 105 4.37 -11.14 5.67
CA ASP A 105 4.91 -11.30 7.03
C ASP A 105 5.71 -10.04 7.43
N GLU A 106 6.47 -10.11 8.52
CA GLU A 106 7.26 -8.99 9.04
C GLU A 106 8.40 -8.53 8.10
N ASN A 107 8.81 -9.38 7.15
CA ASN A 107 9.97 -9.17 6.29
C ASN A 107 9.62 -9.08 4.82
N HIS A 108 8.41 -9.48 4.42
CA HIS A 108 8.02 -9.52 3.01
C HIS A 108 6.75 -8.69 2.75
N LEU A 109 6.88 -7.78 1.78
CA LEU A 109 5.80 -6.95 1.25
C LEU A 109 5.72 -7.14 -0.26
N GLY A 110 4.53 -7.23 -0.81
CA GLY A 110 4.28 -7.29 -2.24
C GLY A 110 3.57 -6.06 -2.76
N PHE A 111 3.75 -5.75 -4.04
CA PHE A 111 2.90 -4.79 -4.74
C PHE A 111 2.47 -5.33 -6.11
N ILE A 112 1.17 -5.32 -6.40
CA ILE A 112 0.62 -5.62 -7.72
C ILE A 112 0.27 -4.31 -8.42
N TYR A 113 0.95 -4.08 -9.54
CA TYR A 113 0.61 -3.05 -10.52
C TYR A 113 -0.55 -3.53 -11.39
N LEU A 114 -1.74 -2.95 -11.23
CA LEU A 114 -2.89 -3.35 -12.04
C LEU A 114 -2.66 -3.10 -13.52
N GLN A 115 -2.24 -1.88 -13.88
CA GLN A 115 -2.07 -1.47 -15.27
C GLN A 115 -1.04 -2.34 -16.01
N MET A 116 0.07 -2.69 -15.35
CA MET A 116 1.15 -3.46 -15.96
C MET A 116 0.96 -4.99 -15.84
N LYS A 117 -0.07 -5.42 -15.09
CA LYS A 117 -0.25 -6.81 -14.64
C LYS A 117 1.08 -7.39 -14.15
N TYR A 118 1.72 -6.70 -13.21
CA TYR A 118 3.05 -7.02 -12.73
C TYR A 118 3.12 -7.01 -11.22
N PHE A 119 3.78 -8.00 -10.64
CA PHE A 119 3.99 -8.16 -9.22
C PHE A 119 5.47 -7.99 -8.87
N ILE A 120 5.74 -7.10 -7.92
CA ILE A 120 7.06 -6.92 -7.30
C ILE A 120 7.02 -7.39 -5.85
N LEU A 121 8.05 -8.13 -5.46
CA LEU A 121 8.27 -8.56 -4.09
C LEU A 121 9.38 -7.71 -3.47
N TYR A 122 9.10 -7.16 -2.30
CA TYR A 122 10.05 -6.47 -1.45
C TYR A 122 10.39 -7.37 -0.26
N SER A 123 11.68 -7.44 0.05
CA SER A 123 12.19 -8.15 1.22
C SER A 123 12.98 -7.19 2.10
N ARG A 124 12.85 -7.32 3.42
CA ARG A 124 13.57 -6.51 4.39
C ARG A 124 15.08 -6.74 4.26
N VAL A 125 15.82 -5.66 4.11
CA VAL A 125 17.29 -5.67 4.22
C VAL A 125 17.67 -6.02 5.65
N GLN A 126 18.40 -7.12 5.83
CA GLN A 126 18.76 -7.67 7.15
C GLN A 126 20.05 -7.08 7.72
N ASN A 127 20.76 -6.26 6.95
CA ASN A 127 21.98 -5.61 7.41
C ASN A 127 21.68 -4.59 8.50
N THR A 128 22.53 -4.56 9.52
CA THR A 128 22.56 -3.48 10.51
C THR A 128 23.45 -2.36 9.99
N PHE A 129 22.93 -1.14 10.00
CA PHE A 129 23.68 0.06 9.64
C PHE A 129 23.96 0.90 10.88
N GLN A 130 25.11 1.57 10.90
CA GLN A 130 25.51 2.45 12.01
C GLN A 130 25.26 3.91 11.64
N ASN A 131 24.89 4.72 12.64
CA ASN A 131 24.66 6.17 12.48
C ASN A 131 23.58 6.52 11.45
N VAL A 132 22.52 5.71 11.36
CA VAL A 132 21.43 5.86 10.37
C VAL A 132 20.13 6.42 10.93
N GLU A 133 20.06 6.65 12.24
CA GLU A 133 18.86 7.21 12.85
C GLU A 133 18.75 8.70 12.53
N ALA A 134 17.56 9.12 12.09
CA ALA A 134 17.28 10.53 11.88
C ALA A 134 17.26 11.28 13.23
N PRO A 135 17.82 12.49 13.32
CA PRO A 135 17.82 13.27 14.57
C PRO A 135 16.42 13.58 15.11
N SER A 136 15.43 13.70 14.23
CA SER A 136 14.01 13.90 14.55
C SER A 136 13.13 13.47 13.37
N PRO A 137 11.82 13.25 13.58
CA PRO A 137 10.88 13.01 12.50
C PRO A 137 10.87 14.15 11.45
N GLN A 138 11.02 15.40 11.88
CA GLN A 138 11.09 16.55 10.97
C GLN A 138 12.36 16.53 10.13
N ALA A 139 13.50 16.15 10.72
CA ALA A 139 14.75 16.00 9.97
C ALA A 139 14.66 14.89 8.92
N PHE A 140 13.97 13.78 9.24
CA PHE A 140 13.70 12.70 8.28
C PHE A 140 12.84 13.19 7.11
N LEU A 141 11.75 13.92 7.39
CA LEU A 141 10.90 14.51 6.34
C LEU A 141 11.66 15.51 5.47
N GLY A 142 12.50 16.36 6.08
CA GLY A 142 13.37 17.28 5.35
C GLY A 142 14.36 16.54 4.43
N MET A 143 14.96 15.45 4.92
CA MET A 143 15.80 14.59 4.10
C MET A 143 15.04 13.98 2.91
N LEU A 144 13.81 13.47 3.11
CA LEU A 144 12.98 12.91 2.03
C LEU A 144 12.66 13.97 0.95
N SER A 145 12.31 15.19 1.35
CA SER A 145 12.05 16.28 0.40
C SER A 145 13.30 16.64 -0.41
N ASN A 146 14.47 16.67 0.22
CA ASN A 146 15.73 17.00 -0.43
C ASN A 146 16.18 15.96 -1.47
N ILE A 147 15.92 14.66 -1.23
CA ILE A 147 16.30 13.60 -2.19
C ILE A 147 15.33 13.47 -3.36
N GLN A 148 14.11 14.00 -3.23
CA GLN A 148 13.07 13.98 -4.26
C GLN A 148 13.10 15.20 -5.19
N SER A 149 13.76 16.28 -4.77
CA SER A 149 13.94 17.53 -5.53
C SER A 149 15.09 17.42 -6.54
#